data_AF-A0A6P0ZRR7-F1
#
_entry.id   AF-A0A6P0ZRR7-F1
#
_cell.length_a   1.000
_cell.length_b   1.000
_cell.length_c   1.000
_cell.angle_alpha   90.00
_cell.angle_beta   90.00
_cell.angle_gamma   90.00
#
_symmetry.space_group_name_H-M   'P 1'
#
loop_
_entity.id
_entity.type
_entity.pdbx_description
1 polymer ?
#
loop_
_entity_poly.entity_id
_entity_poly.type
_entity_poly.pdbx_seq_one_letter_code
_entity_poly.pdbx_strand_id
1 'polypeptide(L)'
;MKYFFLSEGWIVGRVWEFGGLWNENAWRRLPEIKQINLSILEQGEKLWLYQVEDLVVMVEVKPMANTSPESAKTIGQVVLKRLITAEQVIERLAMTHTEIMVGGKG
;
A
#
# COMPACT_ATOMS: atom_id res chain seq x y z
N MET A 1 -3.91 6.63 12.25
CA MET A 1 -3.47 6.23 10.89
C MET A 1 -3.36 4.72 10.83
N LYS A 2 -3.59 4.13 9.65
CA LYS A 2 -3.40 2.70 9.37
C LYS A 2 -2.37 2.51 8.27
N TYR A 3 -1.91 1.27 8.07
CA TYR A 3 -0.83 0.97 7.14
C TYR A 3 -1.09 -0.28 6.32
N PHE A 4 -0.41 -0.42 5.19
CA PHE A 4 -0.33 -1.67 4.44
C PHE A 4 0.94 -1.72 3.60
N PHE A 5 1.29 -2.93 3.14
CA PHE A 5 2.42 -3.16 2.24
C PHE A 5 1.95 -3.46 0.83
N LEU A 6 2.59 -2.81 -0.15
CA LEU A 6 2.27 -2.95 -1.55
C LEU A 6 3.52 -3.22 -2.36
N SER A 7 3.45 -4.24 -3.21
CA SER A 7 4.51 -4.61 -4.13
C SER A 7 4.85 -3.48 -5.10
N GLU A 8 6.12 -3.39 -5.47
CA GLU A 8 6.55 -2.53 -6.56
C GLU A 8 5.76 -2.86 -7.86
N GLY A 9 5.36 -1.82 -8.60
CA GLY A 9 4.55 -2.00 -9.80
C GLY A 9 3.05 -2.17 -9.55
N TRP A 10 2.58 -2.11 -8.30
CA TRP A 10 1.15 -2.11 -7.96
C TRP A 10 0.65 -0.72 -7.52
N ILE A 11 -0.64 -0.49 -7.72
CA ILE A 11 -1.33 0.77 -7.39
C ILE A 11 -2.62 0.52 -6.62
N VAL A 12 -3.04 1.53 -5.86
CA VAL A 12 -4.36 1.58 -5.24
C VAL A 12 -5.44 1.75 -6.32
N GLY A 13 -6.49 0.96 -6.22
CA GLY A 13 -7.71 1.06 -7.02
C GLY A 13 -8.81 1.71 -6.19
N ARG A 14 -9.67 0.89 -5.60
CA ARG A 14 -10.82 1.32 -4.78
C ARG A 14 -10.46 1.43 -3.30
N VAL A 15 -11.15 2.32 -2.60
CA VAL A 15 -10.98 2.56 -1.17
C VAL A 15 -12.36 2.55 -0.53
N TRP A 16 -12.48 1.97 0.66
CA TRP A 16 -13.71 1.93 1.43
C TRP A 16 -13.55 2.64 2.77
N GLU A 17 -14.65 3.24 3.21
CA GLU A 17 -14.92 3.70 4.57
C GLU A 17 -16.05 2.86 5.20
N PHE A 18 -16.45 3.17 6.44
CA PHE A 18 -17.52 2.42 7.12
C PHE A 18 -18.86 2.46 6.36
N GLY A 19 -19.14 3.54 5.63
CA GLY A 19 -20.34 3.70 4.80
C GLY A 19 -20.31 3.00 3.43
N GLY A 20 -19.22 2.31 3.08
CA GLY A 20 -19.04 1.68 1.77
C GLY A 20 -17.89 2.29 0.98
N LEU A 21 -18.02 2.36 -0.34
CA LEU A 21 -16.99 2.94 -1.20
C LEU A 21 -16.77 4.41 -0.81
N TRP A 22 -15.50 4.84 -0.77
CA TRP A 22 -15.16 6.23 -0.49
C TRP A 22 -15.90 7.15 -1.45
N ASN A 23 -16.66 8.10 -0.91
CA ASN A 23 -17.46 9.02 -1.70
C ASN A 23 -16.82 10.41 -1.73
N GLU A 24 -16.11 10.71 -2.82
CA GLU A 24 -15.44 12.00 -3.00
C GLU A 24 -16.39 13.20 -2.96
N ASN A 25 -17.66 13.03 -3.34
CA ASN A 25 -18.64 14.13 -3.27
C ASN A 25 -19.05 14.44 -1.83
N ALA A 26 -19.16 13.41 -0.98
CA ALA A 26 -19.48 13.58 0.43
C ALA A 26 -18.29 14.16 1.20
N TRP A 27 -17.09 13.65 0.94
CA TRP A 27 -15.86 14.06 1.62
C TRP A 27 -15.22 15.33 1.03
N ARG A 28 -15.59 15.69 -0.21
CA ARG A 28 -14.99 16.76 -1.01
C ARG A 28 -13.49 16.62 -1.23
N ARG A 29 -12.97 15.39 -1.12
CA ARG A 29 -11.57 15.03 -1.36
C ARG A 29 -11.39 13.53 -1.56
N LEU A 30 -10.25 13.16 -2.12
CA LEU A 30 -9.72 11.80 -2.11
C LEU A 30 -9.28 11.39 -0.70
N PRO A 31 -9.24 10.09 -0.40
CA PRO A 31 -8.65 9.60 0.84
C PRO A 31 -7.15 9.91 0.87
N GLU A 32 -6.62 10.21 2.05
CA GLU A 32 -5.20 10.42 2.24
C GLU A 32 -4.46 9.08 2.26
N ILE A 33 -3.63 8.87 1.25
CA ILE A 33 -2.77 7.69 1.09
C ILE A 33 -1.37 8.15 0.74
N LYS A 34 -0.38 7.74 1.52
CA LYS A 34 1.01 8.17 1.36
C LYS A 34 1.95 6.98 1.36
N GLN A 35 2.76 6.86 0.32
CA GLN A 35 3.91 5.96 0.35
C GLN A 35 4.96 6.52 1.31
N ILE A 36 5.44 5.68 2.21
CA ILE A 36 6.56 5.97 3.09
C ILE A 36 7.84 5.47 2.42
N ASN A 37 8.95 6.20 2.59
CA ASN A 37 10.28 5.82 2.06
C ASN A 37 10.90 4.65 2.84
N LEU A 38 10.10 3.61 3.07
CA LEU A 38 10.42 2.41 3.81
C LEU A 38 9.82 1.23 3.06
N SER A 39 10.60 0.17 2.91
CA SER A 39 10.18 -1.07 2.28
C SER A 39 10.76 -2.28 3.00
N ILE A 40 10.15 -3.42 2.78
CA ILE A 40 10.69 -4.73 3.17
C ILE A 40 10.95 -5.57 1.92
N LEU A 41 11.92 -6.49 2.02
CA LEU A 41 12.13 -7.55 1.04
C LEU A 41 11.55 -8.86 1.59
N GLU A 42 10.60 -9.43 0.87
CA GLU A 42 9.92 -10.67 1.25
C GLU A 42 9.89 -11.59 0.03
N GLN A 43 10.50 -12.78 0.15
CA GLN A 43 10.58 -13.77 -0.95
C GLN A 43 11.18 -13.22 -2.27
N GLY A 44 12.07 -12.24 -2.18
CA GLY A 44 12.69 -11.58 -3.35
C GLY A 44 11.85 -10.45 -3.95
N GLU A 45 10.68 -10.14 -3.39
CA GLU A 45 9.82 -9.04 -3.81
C GLU A 45 9.97 -7.84 -2.88
N LYS A 46 10.03 -6.64 -3.47
CA LYS A 46 10.08 -5.38 -2.73
C LYS A 46 8.68 -4.87 -2.43
N LEU A 47 8.38 -4.70 -1.15
CA LEU A 47 7.10 -4.21 -0.67
C LEU A 47 7.25 -2.86 0.01
N TRP A 48 6.64 -1.82 -0.55
CA TRP A 48 6.61 -0.47 -0.02
C TRP A 48 5.56 -0.31 1.08
N LEU A 49 5.90 0.40 2.15
CA LEU A 49 4.96 0.75 3.21
C LEU A 49 4.12 1.96 2.77
N TYR A 50 2.80 1.82 2.90
CA TYR A 50 1.84 2.91 2.71
C TYR A 50 1.14 3.22 4.03
N GLN A 51 0.89 4.50 4.27
CA GLN A 51 0.05 5.02 5.35
C GLN A 51 -1.28 5.51 4.77
N VAL A 52 -2.38 5.24 5.47
CA VAL A 52 -3.71 5.73 5.15
C VAL A 52 -4.38 6.34 6.39
N GLU A 53 -5.32 7.24 6.17
CA GLU A 53 -6.13 7.83 7.24
C GLU A 53 -7.05 6.82 7.95
N ASP A 54 -7.46 7.15 9.18
CA ASP A 54 -8.22 6.22 10.02
C ASP A 54 -9.62 5.90 9.52
N LEU A 55 -10.21 6.78 8.72
CA LEU A 55 -11.52 6.56 8.10
C LEU A 55 -11.49 5.43 7.06
N VAL A 56 -10.32 5.15 6.48
CA VAL A 56 -10.16 4.06 5.52
C VAL A 56 -10.23 2.71 6.24
N VAL A 57 -11.13 1.83 5.79
CA VAL A 57 -11.32 0.49 6.35
C VAL A 57 -10.79 -0.61 5.44
N MET A 58 -10.72 -0.36 4.14
CA MET A 58 -10.23 -1.33 3.17
C MET A 58 -9.64 -0.64 1.95
N VAL A 59 -8.60 -1.24 1.38
CA VAL A 59 -7.94 -0.78 0.15
C VAL A 59 -7.85 -1.95 -0.81
N GLU A 60 -8.35 -1.73 -2.02
CA GLU A 60 -8.13 -2.61 -3.15
C GLU A 60 -6.90 -2.15 -3.92
N VAL A 61 -6.10 -3.10 -4.37
CA VAL A 61 -4.92 -2.84 -5.19
C VAL A 61 -4.92 -3.70 -6.44
N LYS A 62 -4.24 -3.21 -7.48
CA LYS A 62 -4.09 -3.86 -8.78
C LYS A 62 -2.70 -3.60 -9.35
N PRO A 63 -2.18 -4.46 -10.23
CA PRO A 63 -0.93 -4.18 -10.93
C PRO A 63 -1.10 -2.98 -11.87
N MET A 64 -0.04 -2.19 -12.06
CA MET A 64 0.02 -1.19 -13.12
C MET A 64 0.07 -1.87 -14.48
N ALA A 65 -0.61 -1.28 -15.47
CA ALA A 65 -0.80 -1.88 -16.80
C ALA A 65 0.51 -2.16 -17.57
N ASN A 66 1.62 -1.54 -17.16
CA ASN A 66 2.90 -1.56 -17.89
C ASN A 66 4.04 -2.21 -17.08
N THR A 67 3.74 -2.92 -15.98
CA THR A 67 4.77 -3.59 -15.18
C THR A 67 5.34 -4.78 -15.98
N SER A 68 6.65 -5.05 -15.81
CA SER A 68 7.47 -6.04 -16.54
C SER A 68 6.77 -7.40 -16.77
N PRO A 69 7.18 -8.20 -17.79
CA PRO A 69 6.50 -9.45 -18.15
C PRO A 69 6.34 -10.49 -17.03
N GLU A 70 7.16 -10.43 -15.97
CA GLU A 70 7.00 -11.28 -14.79
C GLU A 70 5.82 -10.82 -13.91
N SER A 71 5.63 -9.51 -13.77
CA SER A 71 4.44 -8.91 -13.14
C SER A 71 3.20 -8.98 -14.05
N ALA A 72 3.39 -9.01 -15.38
CA ALA A 72 2.31 -9.15 -16.36
C ALA A 72 1.56 -10.50 -16.26
N LYS A 73 2.13 -11.52 -15.61
CA LYS A 73 1.42 -12.78 -15.32
C LYS A 73 0.23 -12.61 -14.36
N THR A 74 0.07 -11.44 -13.75
CA THR A 74 -1.03 -11.10 -12.84
C THR A 74 -1.97 -10.01 -13.38
N ILE A 75 -1.95 -9.71 -14.69
CA ILE A 75 -2.90 -8.78 -15.32
C ILE A 75 -4.34 -9.21 -14.99
N GLY A 76 -5.09 -8.33 -14.34
CA GLY A 76 -6.46 -8.57 -13.87
C GLY A 76 -6.59 -9.04 -12.42
N GLN A 77 -5.48 -9.27 -11.70
CA GLN A 77 -5.54 -9.57 -10.27
C GLN A 77 -5.84 -8.31 -9.47
N VAL A 78 -6.91 -8.41 -8.69
CA VAL A 78 -7.37 -7.38 -7.78
C VAL A 78 -7.34 -7.99 -6.39
N VAL A 79 -6.65 -7.34 -5.45
CA VAL A 79 -6.44 -7.87 -4.10
C VAL A 79 -6.89 -6.85 -3.07
N LEU A 80 -7.63 -7.31 -2.06
CA LEU A 80 -7.95 -6.50 -0.88
C LEU A 80 -6.78 -6.58 0.11
N LYS A 81 -6.23 -5.43 0.49
CA LYS A 81 -5.14 -5.35 1.47
C LYS A 81 -5.70 -5.24 2.87
N ARG A 82 -5.19 -6.11 3.75
CA ARG A 82 -5.37 -5.97 5.20
C ARG A 82 -4.63 -4.72 5.67
N LEU A 83 -5.35 -3.83 6.33
CA LEU A 83 -4.78 -2.69 7.02
C LEU A 83 -4.26 -3.13 8.39
N ILE A 84 -3.09 -2.62 8.77
CA ILE A 84 -2.38 -2.96 9.99
C ILE A 84 -2.05 -1.71 10.80
N THR A 85 -1.83 -1.87 12.10
CA THR A 85 -1.44 -0.77 13.00
C THR A 85 0.05 -0.48 12.92
N ALA A 86 0.50 0.61 13.56
CA ALA A 86 1.92 0.94 13.63
C ALA A 86 2.72 -0.15 14.37
N GLU A 87 2.15 -0.73 15.44
CA GLU A 87 2.77 -1.81 16.22
C GLU A 87 2.98 -3.04 15.34
N GLN A 88 1.97 -3.42 14.56
CA GLN A 88 2.06 -4.54 13.61
C GLN A 88 3.05 -4.26 12.47
N VAL A 89 3.19 -3.00 12.05
CA VAL A 89 4.26 -2.61 11.13
C VAL A 89 5.62 -2.87 11.78
N ILE A 90 5.85 -2.38 13.00
CA ILE A 90 7.12 -2.54 13.73
C ILE A 90 7.46 -4.02 13.90
N GLU A 91 6.49 -4.85 14.32
CA GLU A 91 6.65 -6.30 14.43
C GLU A 91 7.09 -6.91 13.11
N ARG A 92 6.45 -6.55 12.00
CA ARG A 92 6.82 -7.05 10.67
C ARG A 92 8.21 -6.60 10.22
N LEU A 93 8.57 -5.33 10.47
CA LEU A 93 9.90 -4.80 10.18
C LEU A 93 10.99 -5.54 10.96
N ALA A 94 10.72 -5.90 12.21
CA ALA A 94 11.66 -6.65 13.05
C ALA A 94 11.89 -8.09 12.57
N MET A 95 10.96 -8.66 11.79
CA MET A 95 11.02 -10.05 11.30
C MET A 95 11.50 -10.17 9.84
N THR A 96 11.70 -9.06 9.14
CA THR A 96 12.01 -9.05 7.70
C THR A 96 13.22 -8.19 7.38
N HIS A 97 13.83 -8.41 6.21
CA HIS A 97 14.89 -7.53 5.74
C HIS A 97 14.29 -6.18 5.37
N THR A 98 14.66 -5.13 6.11
CA THR A 98 14.11 -3.79 5.94
C THR A 98 15.10 -2.88 5.22
N GLU A 99 14.61 -2.17 4.20
CA GLU A 99 15.34 -1.12 3.49
C GLU A 99 14.70 0.24 3.77
N ILE A 100 15.50 1.20 4.24
CA ILE A 100 15.06 2.59 4.46
C ILE A 100 15.76 3.47 3.44
N MET A 101 14.99 4.16 2.60
CA MET A 101 15.56 5.15 1.68
C MET A 101 15.71 6.48 2.42
N VAL A 102 16.92 6.76 2.89
CA VAL A 102 17.27 8.08 3.39
C VAL A 102 17.42 9.01 2.18
N GLY A 103 16.54 10.01 2.08
CA GLY A 103 16.64 11.04 1.05
C GLY A 103 17.93 11.83 1.23
N GLY A 104 18.97 11.46 0.49
CA GLY A 104 20.17 12.28 0.34
C GLY A 104 19.82 13.53 -0.46
N LYS A 105 19.60 14.65 0.22
CA LYS A 105 19.92 15.95 -0.38
C LYS A 105 21.44 16.08 -0.32
N GLY A 106 22.11 15.78 -1.43
CA GLY A 106 23.36 16.45 -1.78
C GLY A 106 23.08 17.90 -2.15
#